data_AF-A0A7L4QJJ8-F1
#
_entry.id   AF-A0A7L4QJJ8-F1
#
_cell.length_a   1.000
_cell.length_b   1.000
_cell.length_c   1.000
_cell.angle_alpha   90.00
_cell.angle_beta   90.00
_cell.angle_gamma   90.00
#
_symmetry.space_group_name_H-M   'P 1'
#
loop_
_entity.id
_entity.type
_entity.pdbx_description
1 polymer ?
#
loop_
_entity_poly.entity_id
_entity_poly.type
_entity_poly.pdbx_seq_one_letter_code
_entity_poly.pdbx_strand_id
1 'polypeptide(L)'
;MKRRTHIALGMLSAGITILILIAIGAETELPLGDLMLIGGIFGILPDIDIFIKKHRNGFTHSIFTSIVVFFIILILSIIEYGGIFSNFFTWDSALIASIAVFSHTLADSLTSWGVPLYYPFGKRKHVHFPLIGGRLRYDNSFANMAIEISSIFLLILIVATGIFTGLESSPENSIKLVRDIISYF
;
A
#
# COMPACT_ATOMS: atom_id res chain seq x y z
N MET A 1 3.35 -1.76 -15.53
CA MET A 1 4.16 -2.48 -14.53
C MET A 1 3.45 -3.78 -14.20
N LYS A 2 4.13 -4.77 -13.62
CA LYS A 2 3.48 -6.04 -13.24
C LYS A 2 2.79 -5.89 -11.88
N ARG A 3 1.67 -6.60 -11.67
CA ARG A 3 0.96 -6.65 -10.37
C ARG A 3 1.87 -6.98 -9.18
N ARG A 4 2.77 -7.95 -9.35
CA ARG A 4 3.75 -8.31 -8.32
C ARG A 4 4.65 -7.14 -7.91
N THR A 5 4.98 -6.26 -8.85
CA THR A 5 5.78 -5.06 -8.57
C THR A 5 4.94 -4.00 -7.85
N HIS A 6 3.62 -3.94 -8.12
CA HIS A 6 2.70 -3.12 -7.34
C HIS A 6 2.51 -3.64 -5.91
N ILE A 7 2.46 -4.96 -5.69
CA ILE A 7 2.49 -5.57 -4.34
C ILE A 7 3.78 -5.16 -3.63
N ALA A 8 4.93 -5.38 -4.28
CA ALA A 8 6.23 -5.02 -3.72
C ALA A 8 6.34 -3.53 -3.41
N LEU A 9 5.84 -2.66 -4.28
CA LEU A 9 5.84 -1.21 -4.06
C LEU A 9 4.94 -0.83 -2.88
N GLY A 10 3.76 -1.46 -2.76
CA GLY A 10 2.87 -1.29 -1.62
C GLY A 10 3.56 -1.67 -0.30
N MET A 11 4.18 -2.85 -0.24
CA MET A 11 4.99 -3.29 0.91
C MET A 11 6.16 -2.36 1.20
N LEU A 12 6.89 -1.91 0.18
CA LEU A 12 8.02 -0.99 0.34
C LEU A 12 7.56 0.35 0.92
N SER A 13 6.46 0.90 0.39
CA SER A 13 5.89 2.16 0.89
C SER A 13 5.38 2.04 2.32
N ALA A 14 4.78 0.89 2.67
CA ALA A 14 4.38 0.58 4.05
C ALA A 14 5.59 0.55 4.97
N GLY A 15 6.65 -0.16 4.58
CA GLY A 15 7.83 -0.28 5.40
C GLY A 15 8.56 1.06 5.63
N ILE A 16 8.66 1.89 4.60
CA ILE A 16 9.23 3.25 4.75
C ILE A 16 8.38 4.07 5.72
N THR A 17 7.06 3.97 5.62
CA THR A 17 6.13 4.68 6.53
C THR A 17 6.30 4.19 7.97
N ILE A 18 6.38 2.88 8.18
CA ILE A 18 6.61 2.29 9.51
C ILE A 18 7.92 2.80 10.12
N LEU A 19 9.02 2.82 9.34
CA LEU A 19 10.30 3.35 9.83
C LEU A 19 10.19 4.83 10.22
N ILE A 20 9.44 5.64 9.45
CA ILE A 20 9.18 7.04 9.79
C ILE A 20 8.37 7.14 11.09
N LEU A 21 7.30 6.34 11.24
CA LEU A 21 6.47 6.32 12.45
C LEU A 21 7.29 5.96 13.70
N ILE A 22 8.12 4.92 13.61
CA ILE A 22 9.03 4.53 14.69
C ILE A 22 10.02 5.66 15.00
N ALA A 23 10.61 6.29 13.98
CA ALA A 23 11.58 7.36 14.15
C ALA A 23 10.98 8.61 14.84
N ILE A 24 9.70 8.89 14.64
CA ILE A 24 8.98 9.99 15.33
C ILE A 24 8.35 9.56 16.66
N GLY A 25 8.51 8.30 17.08
CA GLY A 25 7.99 7.77 18.34
C GLY A 25 6.47 7.52 18.32
N ALA A 26 5.87 7.32 17.16
CA ALA A 26 4.46 6.92 17.05
C ALA A 26 4.32 5.41 17.31
N GLU A 27 3.44 5.05 18.25
CA GLU A 27 3.09 3.66 18.53
C GLU A 27 2.06 3.15 17.51
N THR A 28 2.36 2.04 16.85
CA THR A 28 1.42 1.37 15.94
C THR A 28 0.44 0.52 16.73
N GLU A 29 -0.82 0.51 16.32
CA GLU A 29 -1.87 -0.34 16.92
C GLU A 29 -1.78 -1.76 16.37
N LEU A 30 -1.42 -1.90 15.08
CA LEU A 30 -1.24 -3.19 14.45
C LEU A 30 0.21 -3.68 14.51
N PRO A 31 0.42 -5.01 14.54
CA PRO A 31 1.74 -5.60 14.34
C PRO A 31 2.38 -5.13 13.03
N LEU A 32 3.69 -4.94 13.05
CA LEU A 32 4.44 -4.40 11.91
C LEU A 32 4.31 -5.31 10.67
N GLY A 33 4.34 -6.64 10.86
CA GLY A 33 4.07 -7.62 9.81
C GLY A 33 2.69 -7.46 9.16
N ASP A 34 1.65 -7.18 9.95
CA ASP A 34 0.29 -7.00 9.45
C ASP A 34 0.17 -5.71 8.63
N LEU A 35 0.80 -4.62 9.08
CA LEU A 35 0.89 -3.37 8.32
C LEU A 35 1.61 -3.57 6.98
N MET A 36 2.69 -4.36 6.95
CA MET A 36 3.38 -4.72 5.70
C MET A 36 2.46 -5.50 4.74
N LEU A 37 1.66 -6.45 5.25
CA LEU A 37 0.68 -7.19 4.46
C LEU A 37 -0.43 -6.29 3.92
N ILE A 38 -0.95 -5.38 4.74
CA ILE A 38 -1.92 -4.35 4.33
C ILE A 38 -1.33 -3.53 3.18
N GLY A 39 -0.08 -3.10 3.29
CA GLY A 39 0.63 -2.40 2.22
C GLY A 39 0.63 -3.19 0.91
N GLY A 40 0.94 -4.48 0.96
CA GLY A 40 0.91 -5.35 -0.22
C GLY A 40 -0.48 -5.51 -0.86
N ILE A 41 -1.51 -5.74 -0.03
CA ILE A 41 -2.91 -5.91 -0.48
C ILE A 41 -3.42 -4.62 -1.12
N PHE A 42 -3.27 -3.49 -0.44
CA PHE A 42 -3.74 -2.20 -0.95
C PHE A 42 -2.90 -1.68 -2.12
N GLY A 43 -1.64 -2.12 -2.24
CA GLY A 43 -0.78 -1.83 -3.37
C GLY A 43 -1.33 -2.34 -4.71
N ILE A 44 -2.21 -3.35 -4.71
CA ILE A 44 -2.89 -3.85 -5.92
C ILE A 44 -4.37 -3.47 -6.00
N LEU A 45 -4.92 -2.76 -5.01
CA LEU A 45 -6.33 -2.39 -5.00
C LEU A 45 -6.76 -1.62 -6.28
N PRO A 46 -5.96 -0.68 -6.83
CA PRO A 46 -6.32 0.00 -8.09
C PRO A 46 -6.53 -0.94 -9.28
N ASP A 47 -5.75 -2.01 -9.36
CA ASP A 47 -5.77 -3.00 -10.46
C ASP A 47 -7.01 -3.91 -10.45
N ILE A 48 -7.86 -3.84 -9.42
CA ILE A 48 -9.15 -4.55 -9.37
C ILE A 48 -10.11 -4.00 -10.45
N ASP A 49 -9.85 -2.81 -10.99
CA ASP A 49 -10.62 -2.24 -12.09
C ASP A 49 -10.61 -3.07 -13.39
N ILE A 50 -9.70 -4.04 -13.52
CA ILE A 50 -9.71 -5.03 -14.60
C ILE A 50 -11.05 -5.78 -14.66
N PHE A 51 -11.70 -6.00 -13.50
CA PHE A 51 -12.99 -6.66 -13.42
C PHE A 51 -14.17 -5.75 -13.83
N ILE A 52 -13.94 -4.43 -13.87
CA ILE A 52 -14.97 -3.41 -14.19
C ILE A 52 -14.87 -2.94 -15.65
N LYS A 53 -14.18 -3.72 -16.52
CA LYS A 53 -14.02 -3.47 -17.98
C LYS A 53 -13.36 -2.13 -18.37
N LYS A 54 -12.95 -1.28 -17.41
CA LYS A 54 -12.25 -0.01 -17.64
C LYS A 54 -10.98 0.05 -16.79
N HIS A 55 -9.97 -0.68 -17.21
CA HIS A 55 -8.65 -0.67 -16.58
C HIS A 55 -8.01 0.72 -16.69
N ARG A 56 -7.34 1.17 -15.63
CA ARG A 56 -6.65 2.46 -15.50
C ARG A 56 -7.57 3.66 -15.67
N ASN A 57 -8.75 3.56 -15.07
CA ASN A 57 -9.68 4.68 -15.03
C ASN A 57 -9.28 5.68 -13.93
N GLY A 58 -9.76 6.92 -14.04
CA GLY A 58 -9.39 7.96 -13.06
C GLY A 58 -9.98 7.76 -11.66
N PHE A 59 -11.01 6.92 -11.50
CA PHE A 59 -11.60 6.64 -10.20
C PHE A 59 -10.78 5.66 -9.36
N THR A 60 -10.07 4.73 -9.99
CA THR A 60 -9.21 3.75 -9.30
C THR A 60 -7.74 4.14 -9.28
N HIS A 61 -7.29 4.90 -10.29
CA HIS A 61 -5.90 5.31 -10.45
C HIS A 61 -5.71 6.82 -10.28
N SER A 62 -6.16 7.37 -9.15
CA SER A 62 -5.91 8.77 -8.79
C SER A 62 -5.54 8.96 -7.32
N ILE A 63 -5.01 10.14 -7.00
CA ILE A 63 -4.78 10.56 -5.62
C ILE A 63 -6.10 10.62 -4.83
N PHE A 64 -7.21 10.94 -5.51
CA PHE A 64 -8.53 10.94 -4.91
C PHE A 64 -8.90 9.56 -4.36
N THR A 65 -8.58 8.48 -5.09
CA THR A 65 -8.79 7.11 -4.60
C THR A 65 -8.03 6.84 -3.30
N SER A 66 -6.79 7.32 -3.22
CA SER A 66 -5.94 7.13 -2.03
C SER A 66 -6.54 7.85 -0.82
N ILE A 67 -7.02 9.09 -1.02
CA ILE A 67 -7.71 9.88 0.00
C ILE A 67 -9.02 9.22 0.44
N VAL A 68 -9.81 8.71 -0.52
CA VAL A 68 -11.07 8.00 -0.21
C VAL A 68 -10.79 6.75 0.61
N VAL A 69 -9.78 5.94 0.24
CA VAL A 69 -9.38 4.75 1.00
C VAL A 69 -8.98 5.13 2.42
N PHE A 70 -8.18 6.19 2.60
CA PHE A 70 -7.81 6.69 3.92
C PHE A 70 -9.05 6.99 4.78
N PHE A 71 -9.96 7.82 4.28
CA PHE A 71 -11.14 8.21 5.05
C PHE A 71 -12.09 7.05 5.31
N ILE A 72 -12.27 6.13 4.37
CA ILE A 72 -13.13 4.95 4.60
C ILE A 72 -12.58 4.11 5.75
N ILE A 73 -11.29 3.77 5.73
CA ILE A 73 -10.68 2.93 6.76
C ILE A 73 -10.64 3.67 8.11
N LEU A 74 -10.33 4.97 8.10
CA LEU A 74 -10.33 5.79 9.32
C LEU A 74 -11.73 5.95 9.93
N ILE A 75 -12.77 6.10 9.11
CA ILE A 75 -14.15 6.13 9.62
C ILE A 75 -14.52 4.76 10.20
N LEU A 76 -14.15 3.67 9.51
CA LEU A 76 -14.36 2.32 10.01
C LEU A 76 -13.56 2.03 11.29
N SER A 77 -12.42 2.67 11.52
CA SER A 77 -11.66 2.52 12.77
C SER A 77 -12.32 3.22 13.95
N ILE A 78 -13.13 4.26 13.70
CA ILE A 78 -13.90 4.97 14.73
C ILE A 78 -15.21 4.23 15.04
N ILE A 79 -15.82 3.60 14.04
CA ILE A 79 -17.06 2.85 14.21
C ILE A 79 -16.70 1.47 14.78
N GLU A 80 -16.90 1.27 16.08
CA GLU A 80 -16.81 -0.05 16.71
C GLU A 80 -17.79 -1.03 16.05
N TYR A 81 -17.31 -1.78 15.05
CA TYR A 81 -18.03 -2.92 14.52
C TYR A 81 -17.71 -4.13 15.41
N GLY A 82 -18.70 -4.71 16.07
CA GLY A 82 -18.50 -6.03 16.70
C GLY A 82 -18.18 -7.06 15.60
N GLY A 83 -16.94 -7.55 15.52
CA GLY A 83 -16.56 -8.58 14.55
C GLY A 83 -15.05 -8.72 14.32
N ILE A 84 -14.64 -9.75 13.59
CA ILE A 84 -13.22 -10.10 13.35
C ILE A 84 -12.47 -8.98 12.60
N PHE A 85 -13.18 -8.21 11.77
CA PHE A 85 -12.59 -7.14 10.96
C PHE A 85 -12.31 -5.84 11.72
N SER A 86 -12.91 -5.63 12.91
CA SER A 86 -12.69 -4.39 13.67
C SER A 86 -11.24 -4.18 14.06
N ASN A 87 -10.54 -5.28 14.33
CA ASN A 87 -9.14 -5.23 14.73
C ASN A 87 -8.20 -4.81 13.59
N PHE A 88 -8.66 -4.80 12.33
CA PHE A 88 -7.88 -4.35 11.17
C PHE A 88 -8.13 -2.88 10.80
N PHE A 89 -9.20 -2.29 11.31
CA PHE A 89 -9.54 -0.90 11.06
C PHE A 89 -8.95 -0.07 12.19
N THR A 90 -7.72 0.39 11.98
CA THR A 90 -6.92 1.19 12.89
C THR A 90 -6.42 2.42 12.12
N TRP A 91 -5.97 3.46 12.82
CA TRP A 91 -5.51 4.67 12.13
C TRP A 91 -4.23 4.40 11.29
N ASP A 92 -3.36 3.51 11.76
CA ASP A 92 -2.13 3.10 11.09
C ASP A 92 -2.43 2.23 9.86
N SER A 93 -3.44 1.36 9.90
CA SER A 93 -3.91 0.63 8.72
C SER A 93 -4.50 1.57 7.65
N ALA A 94 -5.26 2.59 8.06
CA ALA A 94 -5.79 3.62 7.16
C ALA A 94 -4.65 4.36 6.45
N LEU A 95 -3.64 4.79 7.21
CA LEU A 95 -2.47 5.48 6.70
C LEU A 95 -1.72 4.62 5.69
N ILE A 96 -1.35 3.39 6.08
CA ILE A 96 -0.57 2.47 5.25
C ILE A 96 -1.33 2.08 3.97
N ALA A 97 -2.62 1.77 4.08
CA ALA A 97 -3.46 1.46 2.93
C ALA A 97 -3.50 2.64 1.94
N SER A 98 -3.67 3.87 2.44
CA SER A 98 -3.70 5.06 1.59
C SER A 98 -2.37 5.30 0.87
N ILE A 99 -1.25 5.10 1.56
CA ILE A 99 0.09 5.29 1.02
C ILE A 99 0.39 4.21 -0.03
N ALA A 100 -0.03 2.97 0.22
CA ALA A 100 0.12 1.88 -0.74
C ALA A 100 -0.66 2.15 -2.04
N VAL A 101 -1.94 2.57 -1.94
CA VAL A 101 -2.74 2.99 -3.11
C VAL A 101 -2.09 4.18 -3.80
N PHE A 102 -1.62 5.18 -3.05
CA PHE A 102 -0.95 6.33 -3.63
C PHE A 102 0.32 5.94 -4.38
N SER A 103 1.17 5.09 -3.79
CA SER A 103 2.40 4.61 -4.41
C SER A 103 2.12 3.90 -5.74
N HIS A 104 1.06 3.09 -5.80
CA HIS A 104 0.60 2.47 -7.03
C HIS A 104 0.27 3.53 -8.09
N THR A 105 -0.62 4.46 -7.77
CA THR A 105 -1.09 5.47 -8.73
C THR A 105 0.02 6.42 -9.19
N LEU A 106 0.93 6.78 -8.28
CA LEU A 106 2.11 7.57 -8.57
C LEU A 106 3.02 6.82 -9.55
N ALA A 107 3.34 5.56 -9.26
CA ALA A 107 4.21 4.77 -10.12
C ALA A 107 3.60 4.56 -11.51
N ASP A 108 2.30 4.31 -11.59
CA ASP A 108 1.60 4.18 -12.88
C ASP A 108 1.54 5.51 -13.65
N SER A 109 1.46 6.65 -12.95
CA SER A 109 1.49 8.00 -13.56
C SER A 109 2.84 8.34 -14.19
N LEU A 110 3.91 7.73 -13.69
CA LEU A 110 5.28 7.85 -14.20
C LEU A 110 5.55 6.94 -15.41
N THR A 111 4.68 5.96 -15.69
CA THR A 111 4.83 5.08 -16.86
C THR A 111 4.43 5.75 -18.17
N SER A 112 4.83 5.14 -19.28
CA SER A 112 4.42 5.56 -20.63
C SER A 112 2.90 5.47 -20.87
N TRP A 113 2.18 4.66 -20.11
CA TRP A 113 0.72 4.51 -20.23
C TRP A 113 -0.02 5.63 -19.50
N GLY A 114 0.52 6.06 -18.35
CA GLY A 114 0.00 7.16 -17.54
C GLY A 114 -1.38 6.90 -16.94
N VAL A 115 -1.67 7.58 -15.84
CA VAL A 115 -3.00 7.59 -15.20
C VAL A 115 -3.34 9.01 -14.77
N PRO A 116 -4.62 9.40 -14.79
CA PRO A 116 -5.01 10.76 -14.43
C PRO A 116 -4.93 11.00 -12.92
N LEU A 117 -3.70 11.24 -12.43
CA LEU A 117 -3.37 11.33 -11.01
C LEU A 117 -4.26 12.32 -10.25
N TYR A 118 -4.62 13.45 -10.89
CA TYR A 118 -5.41 14.53 -10.29
C TYR A 118 -6.92 14.42 -10.54
N TYR A 119 -7.43 13.28 -11.02
CA TYR A 119 -8.88 13.09 -11.17
C TYR A 119 -9.60 13.24 -9.80
N PRO A 120 -10.82 13.84 -9.74
CA PRO A 120 -11.63 14.37 -10.83
C PRO A 120 -11.28 15.79 -11.29
N PHE A 121 -10.40 16.49 -10.57
CA PHE A 121 -10.04 17.90 -10.85
C PHE A 121 -9.16 18.07 -12.11
N GLY A 122 -8.46 17.03 -12.53
CA GLY A 122 -7.62 17.00 -13.72
C GLY A 122 -7.71 15.68 -14.46
N LYS A 123 -7.82 15.74 -15.79
CA LYS A 123 -7.86 14.56 -16.67
C LYS A 123 -6.52 14.24 -17.34
N ARG A 124 -5.46 15.00 -17.01
CA ARG A 124 -4.11 14.79 -17.59
C ARG A 124 -3.53 13.48 -17.08
N LYS A 125 -3.25 12.55 -17.99
CA LYS A 125 -2.73 11.20 -17.67
C LYS A 125 -1.24 11.15 -17.34
N HIS A 126 -0.49 12.19 -17.70
CA HIS A 126 0.95 12.24 -17.45
C HIS A 126 1.24 13.46 -16.62
N VAL A 127 1.94 13.22 -15.51
CA VAL A 127 2.49 14.28 -14.67
C VAL A 127 3.95 14.43 -15.07
N HIS A 128 4.28 15.56 -15.70
CA HIS A 128 5.67 15.93 -15.92
C HIS A 128 6.19 16.52 -14.62
N PHE A 129 6.96 15.74 -13.87
CA PHE A 129 7.67 16.28 -12.72
C PHE A 129 8.84 17.13 -13.23
N PRO A 130 9.02 18.37 -12.74
CA PRO A 130 10.06 19.28 -13.25
C PRO A 130 11.49 18.75 -13.14
N LEU A 131 11.75 17.79 -12.24
CA LEU A 131 13.03 17.11 -12.06
C LEU A 131 13.10 15.72 -12.71
N ILE A 132 11.95 15.12 -13.02
CA ILE A 132 11.81 13.79 -13.61
C ILE A 132 10.94 13.97 -14.88
N GLY A 133 11.45 14.81 -15.79
CA GLY A 133 10.69 15.39 -16.90
C GLY A 133 10.60 14.52 -18.16
N GLY A 134 11.21 13.34 -18.17
CA GLY A 134 11.07 12.37 -19.26
C GLY A 134 9.91 11.43 -19.02
N ARG A 135 9.21 10.98 -20.08
CA ARG A 135 8.38 9.77 -20.04
C ARG A 135 9.28 8.61 -19.60
N LEU A 136 9.37 8.36 -18.29
CA LEU A 136 10.13 7.23 -17.78
C LEU A 136 9.43 5.98 -18.27
N ARG A 137 10.09 5.24 -19.16
CA ARG A 137 9.65 3.91 -19.56
C ARG A 137 10.00 2.96 -18.41
N TYR A 138 9.30 3.12 -17.28
CA TYR A 138 9.57 2.41 -16.03
C TYR A 138 9.20 0.92 -16.09
N ASP A 139 8.75 0.42 -17.25
CA ASP A 139 8.69 -1.02 -17.51
C ASP A 139 10.08 -1.59 -17.83
N ASN A 140 11.06 -1.22 -17.00
CA ASN A 140 12.41 -1.78 -17.02
C ASN A 140 12.43 -2.94 -16.04
N SER A 141 12.76 -4.13 -16.53
CA SER A 141 12.88 -5.33 -15.68
C SER A 141 13.83 -5.13 -14.50
N PHE A 142 14.89 -4.33 -14.68
CA PHE A 142 15.83 -4.02 -13.61
C PHE A 142 15.20 -3.18 -12.50
N ALA A 143 14.46 -2.12 -12.85
CA ALA A 143 13.80 -1.27 -11.86
C ALA A 143 12.73 -2.04 -11.08
N ASN A 144 11.94 -2.87 -11.78
CA ASN A 144 10.94 -3.74 -11.15
C ASN A 144 11.61 -4.73 -10.18
N MET A 145 12.72 -5.36 -10.59
CA MET A 145 13.47 -6.29 -9.73
C MET A 145 14.10 -5.58 -8.52
N ALA A 146 14.60 -4.36 -8.69
CA ALA A 146 15.13 -3.57 -7.59
C ALA A 146 14.05 -3.23 -6.55
N ILE A 147 12.84 -2.88 -6.98
CA ILE A 147 11.70 -2.68 -6.08
C ILE A 147 11.34 -3.97 -5.34
N GLU A 148 11.23 -5.09 -6.05
CA GLU A 148 10.90 -6.40 -5.47
C GLU A 148 11.96 -6.85 -4.43
N ILE A 149 13.25 -6.69 -4.72
CA ILE A 149 14.33 -7.02 -3.77
C ILE A 149 14.30 -6.06 -2.57
N SER A 150 14.13 -4.77 -2.81
CA SER A 150 14.11 -3.76 -1.74
C SER A 150 12.92 -3.98 -0.80
N SER A 151 11.76 -4.38 -1.32
CA SER A 151 10.60 -4.69 -0.47
C SER A 151 10.83 -5.91 0.42
N ILE A 152 11.51 -6.95 -0.09
CA ILE A 152 11.85 -8.14 0.69
C ILE A 152 12.88 -7.78 1.76
N PHE A 153 13.92 -7.04 1.40
CA PHE A 153 14.94 -6.58 2.35
C PHE A 153 14.33 -5.74 3.47
N LEU A 154 13.44 -4.80 3.13
CA LEU A 154 12.78 -3.94 4.09
C LEU A 154 11.84 -4.71 5.02
N LEU A 155 11.12 -5.72 4.49
CA LEU A 155 10.30 -6.63 5.30
C LEU A 155 11.17 -7.35 6.34
N ILE A 156 12.30 -7.93 5.92
CA ILE A 156 13.22 -8.61 6.83
C ILE A 156 13.74 -7.64 7.90
N LEU A 157 14.11 -6.42 7.50
CA LEU A 157 14.60 -5.40 8.41
C LEU A 157 13.54 -5.01 9.45
N ILE A 158 12.30 -4.79 9.04
CA ILE A 158 11.21 -4.37 9.93
C ILE A 158 10.83 -5.49 10.90
N VAL A 159 10.68 -6.72 10.42
CA VAL A 159 10.39 -7.87 11.28
C VAL A 159 11.55 -8.10 12.26
N ALA A 160 12.80 -8.07 11.80
CA ALA A 160 13.95 -8.20 12.68
C ALA A 160 13.96 -7.09 13.74
N THR A 161 13.76 -5.83 13.33
CA THR A 161 13.74 -4.68 14.26
C THR A 161 12.59 -4.82 15.25
N GLY A 162 11.37 -5.15 14.79
CA GLY A 162 10.19 -5.36 15.64
C GLY A 162 10.40 -6.44 16.69
N ILE A 163 11.03 -7.55 16.32
CA ILE A 163 11.43 -8.62 17.24
C ILE A 163 12.47 -8.10 18.26
N PHE A 164 13.52 -7.41 17.81
CA PHE A 164 14.60 -6.95 18.69
C PHE A 164 14.19 -5.82 19.63
N THR A 165 13.26 -4.94 19.22
CA THR A 165 12.78 -3.82 20.03
C THR A 165 11.55 -4.17 20.87
N GLY A 166 11.00 -5.39 20.74
CA GLY A 166 9.79 -5.82 21.44
C GLY A 166 8.51 -5.14 20.95
N LEU A 167 8.54 -4.50 19.77
CA LEU A 167 7.37 -3.88 19.13
C LEU A 167 6.47 -4.92 18.45
N GLU A 168 6.97 -6.13 18.23
CA GLU A 168 6.21 -7.22 17.63
C GLU A 168 5.95 -8.31 18.68
N SER A 169 4.74 -8.31 19.26
CA SER A 169 4.27 -9.37 20.15
C SER A 169 3.80 -10.58 19.35
N SER A 170 4.76 -11.37 18.88
CA SER A 170 4.56 -12.70 18.28
C SER A 170 3.93 -12.74 16.86
N PRO A 171 4.52 -13.49 15.91
CA PRO A 171 3.95 -13.73 14.56
C PRO A 171 2.64 -14.56 14.56
N GLU A 172 2.13 -14.92 15.73
CA GLU A 172 0.92 -15.73 15.90
C GLU A 172 -0.34 -15.03 15.37
N ASN A 173 -0.42 -13.69 15.39
CA ASN A 173 -1.60 -12.96 14.92
C ASN A 173 -1.77 -13.01 13.39
N SER A 174 -0.68 -12.88 12.63
CA SER A 174 -0.71 -12.93 11.15
C SER A 174 -1.01 -14.34 10.64
N ILE A 175 -0.40 -15.35 11.26
CA ILE A 175 -0.66 -16.77 10.94
C ILE A 175 -2.10 -17.12 11.31
N LYS A 176 -2.60 -16.64 12.44
CA LYS A 176 -4.00 -16.81 12.86
C LYS A 176 -4.96 -16.14 11.88
N LEU A 177 -4.70 -14.91 11.43
CA LEU A 177 -5.52 -14.24 10.42
C LEU A 177 -5.62 -15.05 9.12
N VAL A 178 -4.47 -15.47 8.57
CA VAL A 178 -4.45 -16.24 7.31
C VAL A 178 -5.19 -17.57 7.50
N ARG A 179 -4.98 -18.24 8.65
CA ARG A 179 -5.64 -19.49 8.99
C ARG A 179 -7.15 -19.31 9.18
N ASP A 180 -7.57 -18.24 9.83
CA ASP A 180 -8.97 -17.92 10.09
C ASP A 180 -9.68 -17.57 8.77
N ILE A 181 -9.07 -16.77 7.89
CA ILE A 181 -9.57 -16.50 6.54
C ILE A 181 -9.73 -17.80 5.76
N ILE A 182 -8.72 -18.68 5.76
CA ILE A 182 -8.80 -19.98 5.07
C ILE A 182 -9.89 -20.87 5.66
N SER A 183 -10.13 -20.83 6.98
CA SER A 183 -11.13 -21.68 7.64
C SER A 183 -12.58 -21.30 7.32
N TYR A 184 -12.82 -20.10 6.79
CA TYR A 184 -14.14 -19.62 6.38
C TYR A 184 -14.50 -19.92 4.91
N PHE A 185 -13.58 -20.55 4.15
CA PHE A 185 -13.79 -20.98 2.76
C PHE A 185 -13.68 -22.50 2.62
#